data_AF-A0A9P4I8Y0-F1
#
_entry.id   AF-A0A9P4I8Y0-F1
#
_cell.length_a   1.000
_cell.length_b   1.000
_cell.length_c   1.000
_cell.angle_alpha   90.00
_cell.angle_beta   90.00
_cell.angle_gamma   90.00
#
_symmetry.space_group_name_H-M   'P 1'
#
loop_
_entity.id
_entity.type
_entity.pdbx_description
1 polymer ?
#
loop_
_entity_poly.entity_id
_entity_poly.type
_entity_poly.pdbx_seq_one_letter_code
_entity_poly.pdbx_strand_id
1 'polypeptide(L)' 'AAFWKQGRWNEGEELEVQVMDTRKRVLGAGHPDTLTSMNNLAFTLKDKGECEKAITLME' A
#
# COMPACT_ATOMS: atom_id res chain seq x y z
N ALA A 1 -14.28 -8.18 -4.83
CA ALA A 1 -13.80 -9.24 -3.91
C ALA A 1 -12.50 -8.74 -3.28
N ALA A 2 -12.45 -8.62 -1.95
CA ALA A 2 -11.29 -8.06 -1.24
C ALA A 2 -10.13 -9.08 -1.26
N PHE A 3 -8.97 -8.67 -1.78
CA PHE A 3 -7.74 -9.48 -1.85
C PHE A 3 -7.24 -9.98 -0.48
N TRP A 4 -7.78 -9.43 0.60
CA TRP A 4 -7.28 -9.55 1.97
C TRP A 4 -7.69 -10.89 2.60
N LYS A 5 -8.59 -11.66 1.97
CA LYS A 5 -9.10 -12.93 2.52
C LYS A 5 -8.39 -14.19 2.04
N GLN A 6 -7.42 -14.10 1.12
CA GLN A 6 -6.94 -15.27 0.38
C GLN A 6 -5.54 -15.76 0.75
N GLY A 7 -4.90 -15.20 1.77
CA GLY A 7 -3.52 -15.58 2.14
C GLY A 7 -2.46 -15.22 1.09
N ARG A 8 -2.85 -14.57 -0.01
CA ARG A 8 -1.97 -14.05 -1.08
C ARG A 8 -1.49 -12.64 -0.76
N TRP A 9 -1.08 -12.42 0.48
CA TRP A 9 -0.62 -11.12 0.97
C TRP A 9 0.58 -10.57 0.19
N ASN A 10 1.40 -11.44 -0.42
CA ASN A 10 2.56 -11.04 -1.21
C ASN A 10 2.17 -10.44 -2.56
N GLU A 11 1.21 -11.05 -3.25
CA GLU A 11 0.76 -10.52 -4.55
C GLU A 11 -0.07 -9.24 -4.40
N GLY A 12 -0.88 -9.15 -3.34
CA GLY A 12 -1.63 -7.93 -3.03
C GLY A 12 -0.72 -6.74 -2.72
N GLU A 13 0.33 -6.97 -1.93
CA GLU A 13 1.33 -5.95 -1.60
C GLU A 13 2.08 -5.46 -2.84
N GLU A 14 2.59 -6.38 -3.68
CA GLU A 14 3.32 -6.00 -4.89
C GLU A 14 2.46 -5.16 -5.84
N LEU A 15 1.18 -5.52 -5.98
CA LEU A 15 0.25 -4.76 -6.80
C LEU A 15 -0.06 -3.38 -6.21
N GLU A 16 -0.24 -3.28 -4.89
CA GLU A 16 -0.45 -2.00 -4.19
C GLU A 16 0.77 -1.07 -4.30
N VAL A 17 2.00 -1.62 -4.20
CA VAL A 17 3.24 -0.87 -4.41
C VAL A 17 3.32 -0.32 -5.84
N GLN A 18 3.07 -1.14 -6.86
CA GLN A 18 3.10 -0.68 -8.26
C GLN A 18 2.07 0.42 -8.55
N VAL A 19 0.86 0.29 -7.99
CA VAL A 19 -0.19 1.31 -8.12
C VAL A 19 0.21 2.60 -7.41
N MET A 20 0.76 2.50 -6.20
CA MET A 20 1.23 3.65 -5.43
C MET A 20 2.36 4.38 -6.17
N ASP A 21 3.37 3.68 -6.70
CA ASP A 21 4.46 4.29 -7.46
C ASP A 21 3.97 4.97 -8.74
N THR A 22 3.04 4.32 -9.44
CA THR A 22 2.44 4.90 -10.65
C THR A 22 1.66 6.17 -10.31
N ARG A 23 0.87 6.17 -9.23
CA ARG A 23 0.13 7.35 -8.76
C ARG A 23 1.08 8.44 -8.27
N LYS A 24 2.13 8.10 -7.54
CA LYS A 24 3.15 9.05 -7.08
C LYS A 24 3.86 9.72 -8.25
N ARG A 25 4.14 8.98 -9.34
CA ARG A 25 4.73 9.53 -10.57
C ARG A 25 3.78 10.42 -11.37
N VAL A 26 2.50 10.06 -11.46
CA VAL A 26 1.52 10.76 -12.30
C VAL A 26 0.87 11.94 -11.57
N LEU A 27 0.51 11.75 -10.31
CA LEU A 27 -0.30 12.68 -9.51
C LEU A 27 0.51 13.38 -8.41
N GLY A 28 1.69 12.86 -8.08
CA GLY A 28 2.52 13.34 -6.97
C GLY A 28 2.20 12.67 -5.64
N ALA A 29 3.09 12.85 -4.67
CA ALA A 29 2.98 12.25 -3.33
C ALA A 29 1.83 12.83 -2.50
N GLY A 30 1.50 14.11 -2.68
CA GLY A 30 0.44 14.79 -1.92
C GLY A 30 -0.98 14.57 -2.47
N HIS A 31 -1.15 13.82 -3.56
CA HIS A 31 -2.47 13.60 -4.14
C HIS A 31 -3.32 12.69 -3.24
N PRO A 32 -4.61 12.99 -3.01
CA PRO A 32 -5.50 12.17 -2.18
C PRO A 32 -5.51 10.69 -2.57
N ASP A 33 -5.46 10.38 -3.85
CA ASP A 33 -5.43 8.98 -4.34
C ASP A 33 -4.12 8.26 -4.04
N THR A 34 -3.00 8.99 -3.99
CA THR A 34 -1.70 8.44 -3.59
C THR A 34 -1.69 8.15 -2.10
N LEU A 35 -2.17 9.09 -1.28
CA LEU A 35 -2.30 8.93 0.17
C LEU A 35 -3.25 7.77 0.54
N THR A 36 -4.36 7.63 -0.19
CA THR A 36 -5.29 6.50 -0.02
C THR A 36 -4.63 5.17 -0.34
N SER A 37 -3.83 5.10 -1.41
CA SER A 37 -3.03 3.91 -1.73
C SER A 37 -2.00 3.58 -0.66
N MET A 38 -1.29 4.59 -0.13
CA MET A 38 -0.30 4.41 0.93
C MET A 38 -0.97 3.90 2.22
N ASN A 39 -2.14 4.42 2.57
CA ASN A 39 -2.89 3.96 3.74
C ASN A 39 -3.36 2.50 3.60
N ASN A 40 -3.81 2.09 2.42
CA ASN A 40 -4.20 0.70 2.16
C ASN A 40 -3.00 -0.26 2.31
N LEU A 41 -1.86 0.11 1.73
CA LEU A 41 -0.62 -0.66 1.85
C LEU A 41 -0.12 -0.74 3.29
N ALA A 42 -0.19 0.36 4.06
CA ALA A 42 0.13 0.37 5.49
C ALA A 42 -0.78 -0.58 6.30
N PHE A 43 -2.06 -0.67 5.96
CA PHE A 43 -2.98 -1.64 6.57
C PHE A 43 -2.60 -3.09 6.22
N THR A 44 -2.27 -3.37 4.97
CA THR A 44 -1.80 -4.68 4.50
C THR A 44 -0.52 -5.12 5.24
N LEU A 45 0.45 -4.20 5.39
CA LEU A 45 1.70 -4.44 6.11
C LEU A 45 1.49 -4.69 7.61
N LYS A 46 0.57 -3.94 8.23
CA LYS A 46 0.18 -4.14 9.63
C LYS A 46 -0.43 -5.53 9.85
N ASP A 47 -1.29 -5.99 8.94
CA ASP A 47 -1.91 -7.33 9.04
C ASP A 47 -0.88 -8.46 8.86
N LYS A 48 0.18 -8.21 8.08
CA LYS A 48 1.36 -9.07 7.97
C LYS A 48 2.29 -9.03 9.21
N GLY A 49 2.09 -8.09 10.14
CA GLY A 49 2.99 -7.87 11.27
C GLY A 49 4.25 -7.07 10.94
N GLU A 50 4.33 -6.48 9.75
CA GLU A 50 5.47 -5.67 9.29
C GLU A 50 5.23 -4.18 9.59
N CYS A 51 4.98 -3.84 10.85
CA CYS A 51 4.63 -2.47 11.27
C CYS A 51 5.71 -1.43 10.95
N GLU A 52 6.99 -1.80 10.97
CA GLU A 52 8.10 -0.88 10.64
C GLU A 52 7.99 -0.38 9.19
N LYS A 53 7.71 -1.27 8.24
CA LYS A 53 7.53 -0.90 6.82
C LYS A 53 6.33 0.03 6.64
N ALA A 54 5.24 -0.22 7.39
CA ALA A 54 4.04 0.62 7.35
C ALA A 54 4.34 2.06 7.82
N ILE A 55 5.18 2.22 8.85
CA ILE A 55 5.59 3.53 9.35
C ILE A 55 6.46 4.24 8.31
N THR A 56 7.51 3.58 7.80
CA THR A 56 8.42 4.18 6.80
C THR A 56 7.73 4.55 5.49
N LEU A 57 6.61 3.90 5.16
CA LEU A 57 5.83 4.25 3.99
C LEU A 57 5.11 5.59 4.17
N MET A 58 4.73 5.95 5.39
CA MET A 58 3.97 7.17 5.68
C MET A 58 4.85 8.35 6.11
N GLU A 59 6.15 8.14 6.30
CA GLU A 59 7.17 9.19 6.53
C GLU A 59 7.62 9.87 5.23
#